data_AF-A0A242MNF7-F1
#
_entry.id   AF-A0A242MNF7-F1
#
_cell.length_a   1.000
_cell.length_b   1.000
_cell.length_c   1.000
_cell.angle_alpha   90.00
_cell.angle_beta   90.00
_cell.angle_gamma   90.00
#
_symmetry.space_group_name_H-M   'P 1'
#
loop_
_entity.id
_entity.type
_entity.pdbx_description
1 polymer ?
#
loop_
_entity_poly.entity_id
_entity_poly.type
_entity_poly.pdbx_seq_one_letter_code
_entity_poly.pdbx_strand_id
1 'polypeptide(L)'
;MPQIERVWRANMQVYGADKVWRQLARKGTAVARCTVERLMRRQGLRGVMRGKVMRTTISDDKAPYPLDRVNRRFRAERPNQLWVSDFTYGTPSQRSPPTLG
;
A
#
# COMPACT_ATOMS: atom_id res chain seq x y z
N MET A 1 19.31 23.70 -1.40
CA MET A 1 20.15 22.69 -0.74
C MET A 1 20.53 21.60 -1.74
N PRO A 2 21.69 21.70 -2.40
CA PRO A 2 22.15 20.74 -3.42
C PRO A 2 22.43 19.33 -2.86
N GLN A 3 22.41 19.16 -1.53
CA GLN A 3 22.74 17.92 -0.85
C GLN A 3 21.67 16.82 -1.02
N ILE A 4 20.39 17.19 -1.11
CA ILE A 4 19.29 16.25 -1.37
C ILE A 4 19.42 15.65 -2.77
N GLU A 5 19.60 16.50 -3.78
CA GLU A 5 19.77 16.07 -5.17
C GLU A 5 21.03 15.22 -5.33
N ARG A 6 22.14 15.60 -4.67
CA ARG A 6 23.38 14.80 -4.66
C ARG A 6 23.16 13.40 -4.09
N VAL A 7 22.47 13.29 -2.95
CA VAL A 7 22.16 11.99 -2.33
C VAL A 7 21.20 11.18 -3.20
N TRP A 8 20.22 11.84 -3.81
CA TRP A 8 19.24 11.21 -4.69
C TRP A 8 19.88 10.66 -5.98
N ARG A 9 20.72 11.46 -6.66
CA ARG A 9 21.48 11.03 -7.84
C ARG A 9 22.48 9.92 -7.49
N ALA A 10 23.20 10.05 -6.37
CA ALA A 10 24.13 9.01 -5.90
C ALA A 10 23.44 7.67 -5.58
N ASN A 11 22.13 7.68 -5.32
CA ASN A 11 21.35 6.47 -5.10
C ASN A 11 20.51 6.05 -6.31
N MET A 12 20.96 6.40 -7.52
CA MET A 12 20.29 6.04 -8.78
C MET A 12 18.79 6.40 -8.80
N GLN A 13 18.40 7.48 -8.12
CA GLN A 13 17.02 7.96 -8.05
C GLN A 13 16.03 6.99 -7.34
N VAL A 14 16.53 5.94 -6.70
CA VAL A 14 15.71 4.94 -6.00
C VAL A 14 15.15 5.48 -4.69
N TYR A 15 15.82 6.44 -4.06
CA TYR A 15 15.47 6.92 -2.73
C TYR A 15 14.34 7.96 -2.76
N GLY A 16 13.22 7.64 -2.11
CA GLY A 16 12.20 8.61 -1.76
C GLY A 16 12.59 9.46 -0.54
N ALA A 17 11.72 10.38 -0.14
CA ALA A 17 11.99 11.35 0.94
C ALA A 17 12.47 10.70 2.24
N ASP A 18 11.88 9.59 2.66
CA ASP A 18 12.28 8.91 3.91
C ASP A 18 13.67 8.27 3.86
N LYS A 19 14.09 7.81 2.68
CA LYS A 19 15.42 7.22 2.50
C LYS A 19 16.48 8.31 2.38
N VAL A 20 16.16 9.40 1.66
CA VAL A 20 17.04 10.59 1.59
C VAL A 20 17.21 11.22 2.98
N TRP A 21 16.13 11.38 3.74
CA TRP A 21 16.17 11.92 5.10
C TRP A 21 17.07 11.08 6.02
N ARG A 22 16.88 9.76 6.03
CA ARG A 22 17.77 8.85 6.79
C ARG A 22 19.21 8.92 6.34
N GLN A 23 19.45 9.05 5.03
CA GLN A 23 20.81 9.17 4.50
C GLN A 23 21.47 10.50 4.86
N LEU A 24 20.70 11.59 4.96
CA LEU A 24 21.18 12.89 5.44
C LEU A 24 21.50 12.85 6.93
N ALA A 25 20.66 12.20 7.73
CA ALA A 25 20.92 11.98 9.15
C ALA A 25 22.22 11.18 9.37
N ARG A 26 22.45 10.12 8.58
CA ARG A 26 23.71 9.34 8.61
C ARG A 26 24.95 10.15 8.22
N LYS A 27 24.79 11.20 7.41
CA LYS A 27 25.87 12.11 7.02
C LYS A 27 26.03 13.30 7.98
N GLY A 28 25.36 13.25 9.15
CA GLY A 28 25.42 14.31 10.16
C GLY A 28 24.62 15.56 9.83
N THR A 29 23.77 15.53 8.79
CA THR A 29 22.92 16.68 8.44
C THR A 29 21.54 16.52 9.09
N ALA A 30 21.32 17.24 10.18
CA ALA A 30 20.03 17.27 10.86
C ALA A 30 19.02 18.11 10.07
N VAL A 31 18.09 17.44 9.39
CA VAL A 31 16.96 18.07 8.70
C VAL A 31 15.67 17.38 9.08
N ALA A 32 14.60 18.15 9.24
CA ALA A 32 13.28 17.58 9.46
C ALA A 32 12.81 16.84 8.20
N ARG A 33 12.09 15.73 8.39
CA ARG A 33 11.50 14.93 7.32
C ARG A 33 10.63 15.79 6.39
N CYS A 34 9.79 16.65 6.97
CA CYS A 34 8.91 17.56 6.22
C CYS A 34 9.68 18.53 5.32
N THR A 35 10.89 18.95 5.71
CA THR A 35 11.76 19.78 4.89
C THR A 35 12.28 19.02 3.68
N VAL A 36 12.70 17.76 3.87
CA VAL A 36 13.16 16.90 2.77
C VAL A 36 12.01 16.62 1.79
N GLU A 37 10.83 16.27 2.29
CA GLU A 37 9.63 16.06 1.46
C GLU A 37 9.25 17.31 0.67
N ARG A 38 9.20 18.48 1.32
CA ARG A 38 8.88 19.76 0.66
C ARG A 38 9.91 20.12 -0.42
N LEU A 39 11.19 19.91 -0.15
CA LEU A 39 12.27 20.19 -1.11
C LEU A 39 12.25 19.22 -2.29
N MET A 40 12.03 17.91 -2.04
CA MET A 40 11.88 16.93 -3.10
C MET A 40 10.65 17.23 -3.98
N ARG A 41 9.51 17.62 -3.38
CA ARG A 41 8.32 18.06 -4.14
C ARG A 41 8.60 19.29 -5.00
N ARG A 42 9.23 20.32 -4.44
CA ARG A 42 9.57 21.56 -5.16
C ARG A 42 10.54 21.31 -6.32
N GLN A 43 11.40 20.31 -6.21
CA GLN A 43 12.36 19.92 -7.26
C GLN A 43 11.85 18.80 -8.18
N GLY A 44 10.62 18.31 -7.98
CA GLY A 44 10.07 17.20 -8.77
C GLY A 44 10.74 15.84 -8.56
N LEU A 45 11.59 15.70 -7.54
CA LEU A 45 12.33 14.48 -7.25
C LEU A 45 11.40 13.43 -6.64
N ARG A 46 11.37 12.24 -7.24
CA ARG A 46 10.59 11.09 -6.77
C ARG A 46 11.50 9.89 -6.61
N GLY A 47 11.26 9.10 -5.57
CA GLY A 47 11.91 7.79 -5.43
C GLY A 47 11.16 6.72 -6.20
N VAL A 48 11.86 5.67 -6.61
CA VAL A 48 11.24 4.48 -7.19
C VAL A 48 10.41 3.77 -6.11
N MET A 49 9.10 3.66 -6.34
CA MET A 49 8.21 2.83 -5.51
C MET A 49 8.16 1.42 -6.12
N ARG A 50 8.67 0.43 -5.39
CA ARG A 50 8.59 -0.98 -5.80
C ARG A 50 7.22 -1.51 -5.40
N GLY A 51 6.34 -1.71 -6.37
CA GLY A 51 4.99 -2.21 -6.16
C GLY A 51 4.02 -1.53 -7.13
N LYS A 52 3.68 -2.23 -8.22
CA LYS A 52 2.43 -1.96 -8.92
C LYS A 52 1.34 -2.24 -7.89
N VAL A 53 0.46 -1.28 -7.60
CA VAL A 53 -0.79 -1.58 -6.89
C VAL A 53 -1.52 -2.56 -7.80
N MET A 54 -1.47 -3.84 -7.46
CA MET A 54 -2.19 -4.87 -8.20
C MET A 54 -3.67 -4.64 -7.92
N ARG A 55 -4.33 -3.86 -8.78
CA ARG A 55 -5.80 -3.88 -8.88
C ARG A 55 -6.16 -5.23 -9.49
N THR A 56 -6.35 -6.23 -8.64
CA THR A 56 -6.76 -7.58 -9.03
C THR A 56 -8.20 -7.60 -9.56
N THR A 57 -8.99 -6.58 -9.25
CA THR A 57 -10.39 -6.47 -9.64
C THR A 57 -10.59 -5.17 -10.41
N ILE A 58 -10.60 -5.29 -11.73
CA ILE A 58 -11.25 -4.32 -12.61
C ILE A 58 -12.64 -4.92 -12.82
N SER A 59 -13.66 -4.36 -12.16
CA SER A 59 -15.05 -4.75 -12.44
C SER A 59 -15.32 -4.45 -13.91
N ASP A 60 -15.64 -5.48 -14.68
CA ASP A 60 -16.15 -5.31 -16.03
C ASP A 60 -17.65 -5.09 -15.94
N ASP A 61 -18.09 -3.85 -16.16
CA ASP A 61 -19.51 -3.48 -16.10
C ASP A 61 -20.35 -4.24 -17.14
N LYS A 62 -19.73 -4.86 -18.15
CA LYS A 62 -20.39 -5.63 -19.21
C LYS A 62 -20.41 -7.14 -18.95
N ALA A 63 -19.76 -7.62 -17.90
CA ALA A 63 -19.84 -9.03 -17.54
C ALA A 63 -21.28 -9.35 -17.10
N PRO A 64 -21.89 -10.45 -17.61
CA PRO A 64 -23.21 -10.86 -17.14
C PRO A 64 -23.12 -11.17 -15.65
N TYR A 65 -23.69 -10.29 -14.83
CA TYR A 65 -23.82 -10.51 -13.40
C TYR A 65 -24.66 -11.77 -13.20
N PRO A 66 -24.23 -12.72 -12.35
CA PRO A 66 -25.11 -13.80 -11.94
C PRO A 66 -26.37 -13.18 -11.33
N LEU A 67 -27.54 -13.60 -11.85
CA LEU A 67 -28.84 -13.11 -11.39
C LEU A 67 -28.92 -13.28 -9.87
N ASP A 68 -29.10 -12.16 -9.16
CA ASP A 68 -29.37 -12.17 -7.72
C ASP A 68 -30.74 -12.82 -7.49
N ARG A 69 -30.74 -14.12 -7.20
CA ARG A 69 -31.97 -14.91 -7.00
C ARG A 69 -32.77 -14.46 -5.78
N VAL A 70 -32.18 -13.64 -4.91
CA VAL A 70 -32.80 -13.21 -3.67
C VAL A 70 -32.96 -11.70 -3.59
N ASN A 71 -32.52 -10.95 -4.61
CA ASN A 71 -32.59 -9.48 -4.69
C ASN A 71 -32.15 -8.79 -3.39
N ARG A 72 -31.06 -9.27 -2.78
CA ARG A 72 -30.55 -8.83 -1.46
C ARG A 72 -31.56 -8.91 -0.30
N ARG A 73 -32.64 -9.68 -0.43
CA ARG A 73 -33.63 -9.92 0.62
C ARG A 73 -33.23 -11.15 1.44
N PHE A 74 -32.43 -10.94 2.48
CA PHE A 74 -31.95 -12.01 3.37
C PHE A 74 -32.95 -12.44 4.46
N ARG A 75 -34.26 -12.26 4.22
CA ARG A 75 -35.32 -12.60 5.17
C ARG A 75 -36.04 -13.86 4.68
N ALA A 76 -36.00 -14.91 5.50
CA ALA A 76 -36.75 -16.15 5.29
C ALA A 76 -37.96 -16.20 6.23
N GLU A 77 -39.08 -16.74 5.77
CA GLU A 77 -40.30 -16.92 6.56
C GLU A 77 -40.37 -18.34 7.16
N ARG A 78 -39.60 -19.30 6.58
CA ARG A 78 -39.53 -20.70 7.01
C ARG A 78 -38.08 -21.21 7.01
N PRO A 79 -37.74 -22.20 7.84
CA PRO A 79 -36.44 -22.87 7.77
C PRO A 79 -36.16 -23.45 6.36
N ASN A 80 -34.89 -23.51 5.96
CA ASN A 80 -34.42 -24.04 4.67
C ASN A 80 -34.88 -23.28 3.40
N GLN A 81 -35.48 -22.10 3.53
CA GLN A 81 -35.92 -21.28 2.39
C GLN A 81 -34.79 -20.46 1.75
N LEU A 82 -33.75 -20.13 2.53
CA LEU A 82 -32.63 -19.31 2.09
C LEU A 82 -31.33 -19.81 2.74
N TRP A 83 -30.29 -19.97 1.91
CA TRP A 83 -28.93 -20.31 2.34
C TRP A 83 -28.01 -19.18 1.89
N VAL A 84 -27.24 -18.60 2.82
CA VAL A 84 -26.28 -17.53 2.56
C VAL A 84 -24.93 -17.98 3.09
N SER A 85 -23.87 -17.80 2.30
CA SER A 85 -22.50 -18.06 2.70
C SER A 85 -21.63 -16.89 2.25
N ASP A 86 -20.78 -16.40 3.15
CA ASP A 86 -19.69 -15.48 2.81
C ASP A 86 -18.34 -16.16 3.01
N PHE A 87 -17.32 -15.69 2.30
CA PHE A 87 -15.93 -16.10 2.51
C PHE A 87 -15.10 -14.85 2.79
N THR A 88 -14.53 -14.78 3.98
CA THR A 88 -13.61 -13.71 4.35
C THR A 88 -12.17 -14.22 4.24
N TYR A 89 -11.35 -13.52 3.45
CA TYR A 89 -9.92 -13.81 3.36
C TYR A 89 -9.19 -13.23 4.58
N GLY A 90 -8.76 -14.10 5.48
CA GLY A 90 -7.85 -13.72 6.57
C GLY A 90 -6.43 -13.50 6.05
N THR A 91 -5.74 -12.48 6.56
CA THR A 91 -4.29 -12.36 6.36
C THR A 91 -3.58 -13.34 7.28
N PRO A 92 -2.65 -14.18 6.78
CA PRO A 92 -1.86 -15.02 7.67
C PRO A 92 -1.03 -14.11 8.57
N SER A 93 -1.26 -14.17 9.88
CA SER A 93 -0.41 -13.47 10.84
C SER A 93 1.02 -13.96 10.66
N GLN A 94 1.96 -13.04 10.46
CA GLN A 94 3.39 -13.30 10.53
C GLN A 94 3.65 -14.08 11.84
N ARG A 95 4.10 -15.33 11.76
CA ARG A 95 4.51 -16.08 12.95
C ARG A 95 5.63 -15.30 13.63
N SER A 96 5.43 -14.91 14.89
CA SER A 96 6.55 -14.45 15.71
C SER A 96 7.58 -15.57 15.80
N PRO A 97 8.89 -15.30 15.63
CA PRO A 97 9.91 -16.33 15.74
C PRO A 97 9.93 -16.90 17.16
N PRO A 98 10.19 -18.21 17.33
CA PRO A 98 10.32 -18.80 18.66
C PRO A 98 11.52 -18.18 19.38
N THR A 99 11.28 -17.65 20.58
CA THR A 99 12.35 -17.22 21.48
C THR A 99 13.01 -18.49 22.02
N LEU A 100 14.27 -18.76 21.64
CA LEU A 100 15.07 -19.79 22.30
C LEU A 100 15.40 -19.32 23.72
N GLY A 101 15.02 -20.13 24.69
CA GLY A 101 15.57 -20.14 26.05
C GLY A 101 16.49 -21.33 26.23
#